data_AF-A0A0B2NY30-F1
#
_entry.id   AF-A0A0B2NY30-F1
#
_cell.length_a   1.000
_cell.length_b   1.000
_cell.length_c   1.000
_cell.angle_alpha   90.00
_cell.angle_beta   90.00
_cell.angle_gamma   90.00
#
_symmetry.space_group_name_H-M   'P 1'
#
loop_
_entity.id
_entity.type
_entity.pdbx_description
1 polymer ?
#
loop_
_entity_poly.entity_id
_entity_poly.type
_entity_poly.pdbx_seq_one_letter_code
_entity_poly.pdbx_strand_id
1 'polypeptide(L)'
;MVNHLKVVNDSLQLRSTIEDVQVEKVKFQLRLSPSKPIYNAFKAIQESPNWQTLSDACKRLVESQIKEAVLNGVSLEDDKRESFNKIEQELEKLSQRFGGNVMDATKKFKKLITDKKEIEGLPATALGLAA
;
A
#
# COMPACT_ATOMS: atom_id res chain seq x y z
N MET A 1 -4.14 -3.09 -10.83
CA MET A 1 -4.36 -4.48 -11.30
C MET A 1 -3.57 -5.52 -10.49
N VAL A 2 -2.23 -5.43 -10.42
CA VAL A 2 -1.38 -6.45 -9.75
C VAL A 2 -1.72 -6.65 -8.25
N ASN A 3 -1.81 -5.57 -7.48
CA ASN A 3 -2.20 -5.66 -6.05
C ASN A 3 -3.61 -6.22 -5.86
N HIS A 4 -4.54 -5.94 -6.79
CA HIS A 4 -5.90 -6.48 -6.71
C HIS A 4 -5.89 -8.01 -6.92
N LEU A 5 -5.17 -8.49 -7.93
CA LEU A 5 -5.02 -9.93 -8.19
C LEU A 5 -4.38 -10.67 -7.01
N LYS A 6 -3.39 -10.06 -6.33
CA LYS A 6 -2.80 -10.64 -5.10
C LYS A 6 -3.85 -10.90 -4.01
N VAL A 7 -4.90 -10.08 -3.93
CA VAL A 7 -5.94 -10.19 -2.90
C VAL A 7 -7.01 -11.21 -3.29
N VAL A 8 -7.45 -11.19 -4.55
CA VAL A 8 -8.62 -11.98 -4.98
C VAL A 8 -8.26 -13.33 -5.62
N ASN A 9 -7.02 -13.49 -6.09
CA ASN A 9 -6.56 -14.69 -6.79
C ASN A 9 -5.06 -14.94 -6.53
N ASP A 10 -4.73 -15.14 -5.26
CA ASP A 10 -3.36 -15.33 -4.79
C ASP A 10 -2.75 -16.69 -5.25
N SER A 11 -1.46 -16.67 -5.58
CA SER A 11 -0.67 -17.87 -5.90
C SER A 11 0.80 -17.69 -5.51
N LEU A 12 1.52 -18.80 -5.29
CA LEU A 12 2.96 -18.75 -4.97
C LEU A 12 3.77 -18.01 -6.04
N GLN A 13 3.47 -18.26 -7.31
CA GLN A 13 4.14 -17.60 -8.42
C GLN A 13 3.88 -16.09 -8.42
N LEU A 14 2.64 -15.66 -8.17
CA LEU A 14 2.30 -14.23 -8.09
C LEU A 14 2.98 -13.54 -6.90
N ARG A 15 3.06 -14.20 -5.73
CA ARG A 15 3.77 -13.67 -4.57
C ARG A 15 5.26 -13.46 -4.87
N SER A 16 5.93 -14.47 -5.41
CA SER A 16 7.36 -14.39 -5.77
C SER A 16 7.62 -13.25 -6.75
N THR A 17 6.85 -13.16 -7.84
CA THR A 17 7.01 -12.09 -8.83
C THR A 17 6.82 -10.70 -8.22
N ILE A 18 5.85 -10.53 -7.32
CA ILE A 18 5.64 -9.26 -6.63
C ILE A 18 6.81 -8.93 -5.72
N GLU A 19 7.31 -9.90 -4.95
CA GLU A 19 8.47 -9.73 -4.07
C GLU A 19 9.71 -9.31 -4.87
N ASP A 20 9.96 -9.93 -6.03
CA ASP A 20 11.11 -9.63 -6.88
C ASP A 20 11.10 -8.19 -7.41
N VAL A 21 9.94 -7.66 -7.80
CA VAL A 21 9.82 -6.30 -8.36
C VAL A 21 9.55 -5.22 -7.30
N GLN A 22 9.22 -5.62 -6.07
CA GLN A 22 8.82 -4.69 -5.02
C GLN A 22 9.92 -3.68 -4.70
N VAL A 23 11.18 -4.13 -4.67
CA VAL A 23 12.33 -3.27 -4.36
C VAL A 23 12.46 -2.14 -5.37
N GLU A 24 12.40 -2.44 -6.66
CA GLU A 24 12.51 -1.43 -7.74
C GLU A 24 11.30 -0.49 -7.75
N LYS A 25 10.09 -1.01 -7.51
CA LYS A 25 8.88 -0.17 -7.37
C LYS A 25 9.04 0.84 -6.23
N VAL A 26 9.43 0.38 -5.03
CA VAL A 26 9.60 1.26 -3.86
C VAL A 26 10.71 2.28 -4.11
N LYS A 27 11.84 1.84 -4.68
CA LYS A 27 12.95 2.74 -5.07
C LYS A 27 12.50 3.82 -6.05
N PHE A 28 11.68 3.47 -7.05
CA PHE A 28 11.11 4.45 -7.97
C PHE A 28 10.19 5.45 -7.26
N GLN A 29 9.31 4.96 -6.38
CA GLN A 29 8.40 5.82 -5.59
C GLN A 29 9.18 6.78 -4.70
N LEU A 30 10.20 6.30 -3.98
CA LEU A 30 11.07 7.12 -3.12
C LEU A 30 11.92 8.13 -3.90
N ARG A 31 12.16 7.90 -5.20
CA ARG A 31 12.79 8.90 -6.08
C ARG A 31 11.80 9.96 -6.57
N LEU A 32 10.57 9.54 -6.88
CA LEU A 32 9.56 10.41 -7.47
C LEU A 32 8.91 11.33 -6.42
N SER A 33 8.46 10.78 -5.31
CA SER A 33 7.60 11.47 -4.34
C SER A 33 8.27 12.69 -3.68
N PRO A 34 9.52 12.64 -3.20
CA PRO A 34 10.24 13.80 -2.69
C PRO A 34 11.14 14.48 -3.75
N SER A 35 10.77 14.42 -5.03
CA SER A 35 11.57 15.05 -6.10
C SER A 35 11.62 16.58 -5.92
N LYS A 36 12.80 17.11 -5.55
CA LYS A 36 13.02 18.56 -5.37
C LYS A 36 12.62 19.39 -6.62
N PRO A 37 12.96 18.98 -7.86
CA PRO A 37 12.51 19.71 -9.04
C PRO A 37 10.98 19.78 -9.18
N ILE A 38 10.26 18.68 -8.93
CA ILE A 38 8.80 18.63 -9.03
C ILE A 38 8.17 19.48 -7.90
N TYR A 39 8.67 19.34 -6.68
CA TYR A 39 8.26 20.15 -5.54
C TYR A 39 8.43 21.66 -5.79
N ASN A 40 9.59 22.07 -6.30
CA ASN A 40 9.87 23.46 -6.61
C ASN A 40 8.97 24.00 -7.73
N ALA A 41 8.62 23.18 -8.72
CA ALA A 41 7.66 23.57 -9.76
C ALA A 41 6.26 23.83 -9.18
N PHE A 42 5.77 22.99 -8.27
CA PHE A 42 4.50 23.22 -7.59
C PHE A 42 4.53 24.47 -6.69
N LYS A 43 5.62 24.68 -5.95
CA LYS A 43 5.85 25.91 -5.19
C LYS A 43 5.81 27.16 -6.07
N ALA A 44 6.46 27.12 -7.23
CA ALA A 44 6.44 28.24 -8.16
C ALA A 44 5.04 28.55 -8.70
N ILE A 45 4.20 27.53 -8.94
CA ILE A 45 2.79 27.73 -9.30
C ILE A 45 2.03 28.41 -8.16
N GLN A 46 2.22 27.95 -6.92
CA GLN A 46 1.58 28.52 -5.74
C GLN A 46 1.99 29.98 -5.47
N GLU A 47 3.26 30.30 -5.71
CA GLU A 47 3.83 31.64 -5.53
C GLU A 47 3.59 32.56 -6.74
N SER A 48 2.99 32.04 -7.82
CA SER A 48 2.78 32.80 -9.06
C SER A 48 1.66 33.86 -8.90
N PRO A 49 1.74 34.97 -9.66
CA PRO A 49 0.67 35.98 -9.68
C PRO A 49 -0.70 35.42 -10.10
N ASN A 50 -0.70 34.34 -10.88
CA ASN A 50 -1.90 33.69 -11.40
C ASN A 50 -2.51 32.69 -10.41
N TRP A 51 -1.93 32.50 -9.21
CA TRP A 51 -2.46 31.56 -8.22
C TRP A 51 -3.94 31.81 -7.95
N GLN A 52 -4.31 33.08 -7.76
CA GLN A 52 -5.68 33.44 -7.43
C GLN A 52 -6.67 33.14 -8.55
N THR A 53 -6.22 33.10 -9.81
CA THR A 53 -7.05 32.85 -10.99
C THR A 53 -7.24 31.36 -11.29
N LEU A 54 -6.53 30.47 -10.61
CA LEU A 54 -6.72 29.02 -10.76
C LEU A 54 -8.06 28.58 -10.16
N SER A 55 -8.64 27.54 -10.75
CA SER A 55 -9.82 26.87 -10.17
C SER A 55 -9.49 26.22 -8.83
N ASP A 56 -10.50 26.04 -7.98
CA ASP A 56 -10.32 25.41 -6.66
C ASP A 56 -9.76 23.98 -6.78
N ALA A 57 -10.14 23.24 -7.82
CA ALA A 57 -9.59 21.93 -8.12
C ALA A 57 -8.07 21.97 -8.39
N CYS A 58 -7.61 22.95 -9.19
CA CYS A 58 -6.20 23.14 -9.47
C CYS A 58 -5.43 23.60 -8.23
N LYS A 59 -5.99 24.52 -7.43
CA LYS A 59 -5.38 24.96 -6.17
C LYS A 59 -5.19 23.80 -5.21
N ARG A 60 -6.25 22.99 -5.01
CA ARG A 60 -6.21 21.79 -4.16
C ARG A 60 -5.18 20.77 -4.64
N LEU A 61 -5.05 20.56 -5.94
CA LEU A 61 -4.03 19.68 -6.51
C LEU A 61 -2.63 20.16 -6.12
N VAL A 62 -2.32 21.43 -6.37
CA VAL A 62 -1.00 22.02 -6.06
C VAL A 62 -0.68 21.91 -4.57
N GLU A 63 -1.63 22.29 -3.70
CA GLU A 63 -1.46 22.19 -2.25
C GLU A 63 -1.24 20.74 -1.78
N SER A 64 -1.98 19.79 -2.35
CA SER A 64 -1.85 18.37 -2.02
C SER A 64 -0.49 17.83 -2.43
N GLN A 65 -0.01 18.16 -3.64
CA GLN A 65 1.31 17.73 -4.10
C GLN A 65 2.46 18.30 -3.26
N ILE A 66 2.36 19.58 -2.85
CA ILE A 66 3.34 20.21 -1.94
C ILE A 66 3.34 19.50 -0.58
N LYS A 67 2.15 19.27 -0.01
CA LYS A 67 2.00 18.60 1.29
C LYS A 67 2.53 17.17 1.25
N GLU A 68 2.20 16.40 0.21
CA GLU A 68 2.68 15.04 0.03
C GLU A 68 4.20 14.99 -0.12
N ALA A 69 4.81 15.91 -0.88
CA ALA A 69 6.27 15.95 -1.00
C ALA A 69 6.96 16.19 0.37
N VAL A 70 6.40 17.06 1.21
CA VAL A 70 6.89 17.30 2.58
C VAL A 70 6.76 16.05 3.45
N LEU A 71 5.60 15.39 3.42
CA LEU A 71 5.38 14.13 4.16
C LEU A 71 6.30 13.00 3.67
N ASN A 72 6.67 13.02 2.39
CA ASN A 72 7.63 12.10 1.79
C ASN A 72 9.10 12.51 1.99
N GLY A 73 9.37 13.56 2.77
CA GLY A 73 10.73 13.91 3.20
C GLY A 73 11.53 14.77 2.21
N VAL A 74 10.89 15.53 1.30
CA VAL A 74 11.61 16.43 0.35
C VAL A 74 12.53 17.44 1.03
N SER A 75 12.20 17.82 2.27
CA SER A 75 12.95 18.79 3.08
C SER A 75 14.00 18.15 4.00
N LEU A 76 14.17 16.84 3.98
CA LEU A 76 15.18 16.16 4.80
C LEU A 76 16.57 16.27 4.17
N GLU A 77 17.58 16.48 5.01
CA GLU A 77 18.99 16.36 4.65
C GLU A 77 19.35 14.89 4.34
N ASP A 78 20.48 14.69 3.66
CA ASP A 78 20.83 13.41 3.03
C ASP A 78 20.85 12.23 4.01
N ASP A 79 21.38 12.42 5.23
CA ASP A 79 21.45 11.42 6.31
C ASP A 79 20.06 11.02 6.83
N LYS A 80 19.20 12.01 7.09
CA LYS A 80 17.81 11.80 7.52
C LYS A 80 16.96 11.20 6.42
N ARG A 81 17.22 11.57 5.17
CA ARG A 81 16.52 11.04 3.99
C ARG A 81 16.88 9.58 3.73
N GLU A 82 18.14 9.18 3.91
CA GLU A 82 18.52 7.77 3.82
C GLU A 82 17.81 6.93 4.88
N SER A 83 17.74 7.44 6.11
CA SER A 83 17.04 6.79 7.22
C SER A 83 15.53 6.66 6.95
N PHE A 84 14.90 7.73 6.46
CA PHE A 84 13.50 7.73 6.05
C PHE A 84 13.23 6.67 4.96
N ASN A 85 14.06 6.63 3.92
CA ASN A 85 13.92 5.66 2.83
C ASN A 85 14.04 4.20 3.30
N LYS A 86 14.93 3.92 4.26
CA LYS A 86 15.07 2.58 4.86
C LYS A 86 13.81 2.19 5.64
N ILE A 87 13.26 3.11 6.42
CA ILE A 87 12.02 2.88 7.20
C ILE A 87 10.84 2.59 6.27
N GLU A 88 10.63 3.40 5.23
CA GLU A 88 9.54 3.22 4.28
C GLU A 88 9.64 1.86 3.55
N GLN A 89 10.84 1.45 3.15
CA GLN A 89 11.08 0.12 2.56
C GLN A 89 10.71 -1.02 3.52
N GLU A 90 11.09 -0.89 4.79
CA GLU A 90 10.80 -1.90 5.80
C GLU A 90 9.29 -1.99 6.12
N LEU A 91 8.62 -0.84 6.25
CA LEU A 91 7.17 -0.78 6.49
C LEU A 91 6.36 -1.45 5.38
N GLU A 92 6.71 -1.20 4.11
CA GLU A 92 6.04 -1.83 2.97
C GLU A 92 6.26 -3.35 2.98
N LYS A 93 7.49 -3.80 3.26
CA LYS A 93 7.81 -5.24 3.38
C LYS A 93 7.02 -5.89 4.52
N LEU A 94 6.97 -5.27 5.69
CA LEU A 94 6.25 -5.78 6.85
C LEU A 94 4.74 -5.86 6.59
N SER A 95 4.17 -4.84 5.95
CA SER A 95 2.74 -4.80 5.61
C SER A 95 2.36 -5.94 4.66
N GLN A 96 3.18 -6.19 3.64
CA GLN A 96 2.96 -7.32 2.74
C GLN A 96 3.07 -8.68 3.43
N ARG A 97 4.09 -8.84 4.28
CA ARG A 97 4.28 -10.06 5.07
C ARG A 97 3.12 -10.31 6.03
N PHE A 98 2.63 -9.27 6.69
CA PHE A 98 1.47 -9.37 7.57
C PHE A 98 0.23 -9.85 6.82
N GLY A 99 -0.09 -9.23 5.67
CA GLY A 99 -1.22 -9.65 4.84
C GLY A 99 -1.12 -11.12 4.38
N GLY A 100 0.08 -11.55 3.97
CA GLY A 100 0.34 -12.95 3.62
C GLY A 100 0.11 -13.90 4.80
N ASN A 101 0.68 -13.59 5.97
CA ASN A 101 0.56 -14.41 7.18
C ASN A 101 -0.91 -14.58 7.63
N VAL A 102 -1.72 -13.52 7.58
CA VAL A 102 -3.15 -13.59 7.96
C VAL A 102 -3.93 -14.50 7.02
N MET A 103 -3.67 -14.40 5.71
CA MET A 103 -4.31 -15.25 4.72
C MET A 103 -3.89 -16.72 4.89
N ASP A 104 -2.61 -16.98 5.11
CA ASP A 104 -2.09 -18.33 5.30
C ASP A 104 -2.62 -18.97 6.60
N ALA A 105 -2.69 -18.20 7.69
CA ALA A 105 -3.26 -18.66 8.95
C ALA A 105 -4.75 -19.03 8.80
N THR A 106 -5.53 -18.17 8.13
CA THR A 106 -6.96 -18.41 7.85
C THR A 106 -7.15 -19.65 6.98
N LYS A 107 -6.35 -19.83 5.92
CA LYS A 107 -6.41 -20.99 5.02
C LYS A 107 -5.97 -22.30 5.68
N LYS A 108 -5.06 -22.25 6.66
CA LYS A 108 -4.50 -23.43 7.31
C LYS A 108 -5.49 -24.11 8.28
N PHE A 109 -6.37 -23.33 8.91
CA PHE A 109 -7.31 -23.89 9.87
C PHE A 109 -8.30 -24.84 9.19
N LYS A 110 -8.36 -26.08 9.69
CA LYS A 110 -9.37 -27.07 9.32
C LYS A 110 -9.84 -27.75 10.61
N LYS A 111 -11.15 -27.87 10.78
CA LYS A 111 -11.76 -28.63 11.87
C LYS A 111 -12.62 -29.72 11.24
N LEU A 112 -12.13 -30.96 11.31
CA LEU A 112 -12.93 -32.13 10.98
C LEU A 112 -13.91 -32.37 12.13
N ILE A 113 -15.19 -32.48 11.80
CA ILE A 113 -16.25 -32.80 12.74
C ILE A 113 -16.86 -34.12 12.30
N THR A 114 -16.78 -35.13 13.17
CA THR A 114 -17.31 -36.47 12.90
C THR A 114 -18.56 -36.78 13.74
N ASP A 115 -18.72 -36.14 14.90
CA ASP A 115 -19.93 -36.25 15.72
C ASP A 115 -20.92 -35.15 15.34
N LYS A 116 -22.12 -35.55 14.90
CA LYS A 116 -23.21 -34.65 14.54
C LYS A 116 -23.64 -33.76 15.71
N LYS A 117 -23.43 -34.17 16.96
CA LYS A 117 -23.77 -33.38 18.15
C LYS A 117 -22.91 -32.13 18.31
N GLU A 118 -21.68 -32.10 17.80
CA GLU A 118 -20.79 -30.91 17.89
C GLU A 118 -21.31 -29.72 17.05
N ILE A 119 -22.26 -29.94 16.16
CA ILE A 119 -22.82 -28.94 15.22
C ILE A 119 -24.33 -28.77 15.35
N GLU A 120 -24.91 -29.23 16.47
CA GLU A 120 -26.32 -29.02 16.75
C GLU A 120 -26.62 -27.51 16.83
N GLY A 121 -27.64 -27.06 16.09
CA GLY A 121 -28.02 -25.65 15.99
C GLY A 121 -27.48 -24.88 14.78
N LEU A 122 -26.59 -25.47 13.97
CA LEU A 122 -26.19 -24.85 12.70
C LEU A 122 -27.31 -24.90 11.64
N PRO A 123 -27.54 -23.82 10.87
CA PRO A 123 -28.55 -23.81 9.81
C PRO A 123 -28.13 -24.69 8.63
N ALA A 124 -29.12 -25.14 7.83
CA ALA A 124 -28.90 -26.00 6.68
C ALA A 124 -27.91 -25.41 5.65
N THR A 125 -27.87 -24.08 5.50
CA THR A 125 -26.93 -23.38 4.63
C THR A 125 -25.48 -23.55 5.09
N ALA A 126 -25.20 -23.51 6.40
CA ALA A 126 -23.87 -23.72 6.95
C ALA A 126 -23.45 -25.20 6.83
N LEU A 127 -24.37 -26.14 7.05
CA LEU A 127 -24.13 -27.57 6.88
C LEU A 127 -23.79 -27.92 5.42
N GLY A 128 -24.50 -27.31 4.46
CA GLY A 128 -24.25 -27.53 3.03
C GLY A 128 -22.90 -27.02 2.53
N LEU A 129 -22.29 -26.05 3.23
CA LEU A 129 -20.94 -25.56 2.93
C LEU A 129 -19.83 -26.40 3.58
N ALA A 130 -20.18 -27.24 4.54
CA ALA A 130 -19.25 -28.08 5.30
C ALA A 130 -19.14 -29.52 4.76
N ALA A 131 -20.00 -29.90 3.80
CA ALA A 131 -20.08 -31.23 3.19
C ALA A 131 -19.02 -31.48 2.12
#